data_AF-A0A2K3L6W4-F1
#
_entry.id   AF-A0A2K3L6W4-F1
#
_cell.length_a   1.000
_cell.length_b   1.000
_cell.length_c   1.000
_cell.angle_alpha   90.00
_cell.angle_beta   90.00
_cell.angle_gamma   90.00
#
_symmetry.space_group_name_H-M   'P 1'
#
loop_
_entity.id
_entity.type
_entity.pdbx_description
1 polymer ?
#
loop_
_entity_poly.entity_id
_entity_poly.type
_entity_poly.pdbx_seq_one_letter_code
_entity_poly.pdbx_strand_id
1 'polypeptide(L)'
;MATADDLSTDSGFTRPEMYTEKLAGTVDAYDRHVFLYYKNHLSWPPRVEASDDDPLPKLVAATFKARKNDLALKTKITVCEASEEAGFADGDVLIFPEMIKYR
;
A
#
# COMPACT_ATOMS: atom_id res chain seq x y z
N MET A 1 10.63 31.10 30.24
CA MET A 1 9.72 31.08 29.08
C MET A 1 10.39 30.17 28.07
N ALA A 2 10.02 28.89 28.02
CA ALA A 2 10.63 27.94 27.09
C ALA A 2 10.09 28.24 25.68
N THR A 3 10.99 28.40 24.71
CA THR A 3 10.64 28.63 23.31
C THR A 3 10.12 27.34 22.68
N ALA A 4 9.26 27.44 21.67
CA ALA A 4 8.61 26.29 21.02
C ALA A 4 9.61 25.23 20.49
N ASP A 5 10.85 25.63 20.22
CA ASP A 5 11.94 24.72 19.80
C ASP A 5 12.42 23.77 20.90
N ASP A 6 12.25 24.12 22.19
CA ASP A 6 12.73 23.31 23.31
C ASP A 6 11.81 22.09 23.58
N LEU A 7 10.51 22.21 23.24
CA LEU A 7 9.51 21.15 23.38
C LEU A 7 9.57 20.10 22.25
N SER A 8 10.08 20.47 21.08
CA SER A 8 10.12 19.58 19.90
C SER A 8 11.24 18.54 19.98
N THR A 9 12.35 18.90 20.63
CA THR A 9 13.51 18.01 20.80
C THR A 9 13.22 16.89 21.81
N ASP A 10 12.46 17.20 22.87
CA ASP A 10 12.05 16.25 23.92
C ASP A 10 11.02 15.22 23.43
N SER A 11 10.20 15.59 22.43
CA SER A 11 9.11 14.76 21.92
C SER A 11 9.49 13.87 20.72
N GLY A 12 10.76 13.89 20.28
CA GLY A 12 11.27 13.00 19.23
C GLY A 12 10.74 13.26 17.82
N PHE A 13 10.02 14.36 17.62
CA PHE A 13 9.47 14.74 16.31
C PHE A 13 10.50 15.48 15.44
N THR A 14 11.53 16.05 16.05
CA THR A 14 12.61 16.73 15.32
C THR A 14 13.61 15.71 14.79
N ARG A 15 13.74 15.64 13.46
CA ARG A 15 14.67 14.78 12.74
C ARG A 15 15.69 15.66 11.99
N PRO A 16 17.00 15.46 12.14
CA PRO A 16 18.02 16.25 11.43
C PRO A 16 17.86 16.23 9.91
N GLU A 17 17.29 15.15 9.37
CA GLU A 17 16.96 14.95 7.96
C GLU A 17 15.64 15.60 7.51
N MET A 18 14.87 16.19 8.43
CA MET A 18 13.59 16.80 8.09
C MET A 18 13.82 18.04 7.19
N TYR A 19 13.09 18.12 6.08
CA TYR A 19 13.18 19.18 5.07
C TYR A 19 14.48 19.24 4.25
N THR A 20 15.41 18.28 4.39
CA THR A 20 16.63 18.25 3.57
C THR A 20 16.42 17.65 2.19
N GLU A 21 15.44 16.75 2.04
CA GLU A 21 15.15 16.06 0.77
C GLU A 21 14.06 16.77 -0.04
N LYS A 22 14.28 16.87 -1.37
CA LYS A 22 13.26 17.38 -2.30
C LYS A 22 12.26 16.28 -2.64
N LEU A 23 11.30 16.06 -1.75
CA LEU A 23 10.26 15.04 -1.91
C LEU A 23 9.17 15.41 -2.92
N ALA A 24 9.04 16.71 -3.25
CA ALA A 24 8.05 17.16 -4.21
C ALA A 24 8.35 16.60 -5.61
N GLY A 25 7.42 15.82 -6.16
CA GLY A 25 7.51 15.23 -7.50
C GLY A 25 8.31 13.92 -7.59
N THR A 26 8.71 13.31 -6.48
CA THR A 26 9.40 11.99 -6.48
C THR A 26 8.44 10.81 -6.52
N VAL A 27 7.15 11.03 -6.27
CA VAL A 27 6.12 9.99 -6.34
C VAL A 27 5.86 9.65 -7.81
N ASP A 28 6.08 8.38 -8.14
CA ASP A 28 5.66 7.81 -9.42
C ASP A 28 4.17 8.04 -9.65
N ALA A 29 3.83 8.65 -10.78
CA ALA A 29 2.45 8.64 -11.27
C ALA A 29 2.09 7.20 -11.70
N TYR A 30 0.90 6.77 -11.30
CA TYR A 30 0.26 5.53 -11.75
C TYR A 30 -1.12 5.89 -12.26
N ASP A 31 -1.49 5.35 -13.42
CA ASP A 31 -2.78 5.61 -14.04
C ASP A 31 -3.89 4.79 -13.36
N ARG A 32 -3.53 3.63 -12.79
CA ARG A 32 -4.46 2.70 -12.14
C ARG A 32 -3.88 2.17 -10.84
N HIS A 33 -4.71 2.13 -9.80
CA HIS A 33 -4.41 1.44 -8.55
C HIS A 33 -5.37 0.28 -8.35
N VAL A 34 -4.83 -0.89 -8.03
CA VAL A 34 -5.57 -2.10 -7.71
C VAL A 34 -5.30 -2.44 -6.25
N PHE A 35 -6.35 -2.47 -5.45
CA PHE A 35 -6.28 -2.84 -4.05
C PHE A 35 -6.80 -4.26 -3.88
N LEU A 36 -5.94 -5.17 -3.40
CA LEU A 36 -6.32 -6.52 -3.00
C LEU A 36 -6.59 -6.53 -1.50
N TYR A 37 -7.83 -6.79 -1.11
CA TYR A 37 -8.20 -6.96 0.28
C TYR A 37 -7.91 -8.40 0.69
N TYR A 38 -7.04 -8.58 1.67
CA TYR A 38 -6.54 -9.89 2.04
C TYR A 38 -6.38 -9.99 3.54
N LYS A 39 -7.14 -10.85 4.21
CA LYS A 39 -7.10 -11.12 5.66
C LYS A 39 -6.93 -9.87 6.56
N ASN A 40 -6.55 -10.10 7.82
CA ASN A 40 -6.23 -9.05 8.80
C ASN A 40 -4.71 -8.89 8.92
N HIS A 41 -4.25 -7.66 9.14
CA HIS A 41 -2.85 -7.32 9.43
C HIS A 41 -2.20 -8.18 10.53
N LEU A 42 -2.97 -8.64 11.52
CA LEU A 42 -2.50 -9.54 12.60
C LEU A 42 -2.14 -10.95 12.11
N SER A 43 -2.70 -11.37 10.98
CA SER A 43 -2.48 -12.69 10.38
C SER A 43 -1.45 -12.69 9.26
N TRP A 44 -0.99 -11.51 8.83
CA TRP A 44 -0.06 -11.39 7.73
C TRP A 44 1.33 -11.87 8.13
N PRO A 45 1.99 -12.68 7.28
CA PRO A 45 3.38 -12.99 7.51
C PRO A 45 4.22 -11.72 7.34
N PRO A 46 5.45 -11.69 7.89
CA PRO A 46 6.37 -10.56 7.71
C PRO A 46 6.59 -10.16 6.24
N ARG A 47 6.41 -11.13 5.33
CA ARG A 47 6.54 -10.94 3.88
C ARG A 47 5.36 -11.57 3.14
N VAL A 48 4.29 -10.80 3.00
CA VAL A 48 3.01 -11.22 2.41
C VAL A 48 3.15 -11.78 0.99
N GLU A 49 4.01 -11.20 0.16
CA GLU A 49 4.21 -11.61 -1.23
C GLU A 49 5.05 -12.90 -1.39
N ALA A 50 5.70 -13.36 -0.32
CA ALA A 50 6.55 -14.55 -0.32
C ALA A 50 5.95 -15.72 0.47
N SER A 51 4.73 -15.57 1.00
CA SER A 51 4.06 -16.61 1.77
C SER A 51 3.78 -17.86 0.93
N ASP A 52 4.12 -19.03 1.47
CA ASP A 52 3.77 -20.33 0.88
C ASP A 52 2.49 -20.91 1.49
N ASP A 53 2.18 -20.57 2.74
CA ASP A 53 0.94 -21.00 3.42
C ASP A 53 -0.30 -20.32 2.83
N ASP A 54 -0.11 -19.08 2.34
CA ASP A 54 -1.17 -18.27 1.76
C ASP A 54 -0.76 -17.69 0.41
N PRO A 55 -1.00 -18.43 -0.69
CA PRO A 55 -0.42 -18.07 -1.97
C PRO A 55 -1.15 -16.93 -2.68
N LEU A 56 -2.30 -16.45 -2.19
CA LEU A 56 -3.12 -15.47 -2.94
C LEU A 56 -2.35 -14.18 -3.29
N PRO A 57 -1.73 -13.45 -2.33
CA PRO A 57 -0.97 -12.25 -2.68
C PRO A 57 0.20 -12.55 -3.61
N LYS A 58 0.88 -13.67 -3.41
CA LYS A 58 2.01 -14.16 -4.23
C LYS A 58 1.56 -14.45 -5.67
N LEU A 59 0.43 -15.13 -5.86
CA LEU A 59 -0.13 -15.49 -7.16
C LEU A 59 -0.61 -14.26 -7.92
N VAL A 60 -1.28 -13.33 -7.24
CA VAL A 60 -1.71 -12.05 -7.82
C VAL A 60 -0.49 -11.26 -8.29
N ALA A 61 0.54 -11.12 -7.44
CA ALA A 61 1.78 -10.43 -7.80
C ALA A 61 2.49 -11.10 -8.99
N ALA A 62 2.58 -12.44 -9.01
CA ALA A 62 3.22 -13.20 -10.09
C ALA A 62 2.47 -13.04 -11.42
N THR A 63 1.14 -13.15 -11.39
CA THR A 63 0.28 -12.99 -12.58
C THR A 63 0.39 -11.59 -13.13
N PHE A 64 0.41 -10.58 -12.26
CA PHE A 64 0.53 -9.19 -12.68
C PHE A 64 1.90 -8.90 -13.30
N LYS A 65 2.97 -9.41 -12.69
CA LYS A 65 4.33 -9.27 -13.21
C LYS A 65 4.48 -9.93 -14.58
N ALA A 66 3.82 -11.07 -14.80
CA ALA A 66 3.83 -11.76 -16.09
C ALA A 66 3.08 -10.98 -17.19
N ARG A 67 2.00 -10.28 -16.84
CA ARG A 67 1.14 -9.54 -17.79
C ARG A 67 1.38 -8.03 -17.82
N LYS A 68 2.41 -7.53 -17.14
CA LYS A 68 2.65 -6.08 -17.00
C LYS A 68 2.75 -5.34 -18.33
N ASN A 69 3.23 -6.01 -19.39
CA ASN A 69 3.41 -5.43 -20.73
C ASN A 69 2.12 -5.46 -21.56
N ASP A 70 1.13 -6.27 -21.15
CA ASP A 70 -0.16 -6.39 -21.83
C ASP A 70 -1.16 -5.33 -21.32
N LEU A 71 -0.83 -4.69 -20.19
CA LEU A 71 -1.66 -3.65 -19.58
C LEU A 71 -1.36 -2.30 -20.22
N ALA A 72 -2.39 -1.67 -20.79
CA ALA A 72 -2.28 -0.35 -21.42
C ALA A 72 -1.96 0.79 -20.44
N LEU A 73 -2.18 0.59 -19.14
CA LEU A 73 -2.06 1.60 -18.10
C LEU A 73 -1.01 1.21 -17.07
N LYS A 74 -0.20 2.17 -16.62
CA LYS A 74 0.78 1.94 -15.55
C LYS A 74 0.03 1.67 -14.25
N THR A 75 0.03 0.41 -13.84
CA THR A 75 -0.82 -0.07 -12.75
C THR A 75 0.01 -0.49 -11.54
N LYS A 76 -0.42 -0.09 -10.35
CA LYS A 76 0.17 -0.51 -9.06
C LYS A 76 -0.80 -1.41 -8.31
N ILE A 77 -0.29 -2.50 -7.74
CA ILE A 77 -1.04 -3.34 -6.80
C ILE A 77 -0.63 -3.00 -5.38
N THR A 78 -1.62 -2.87 -4.50
CA THR A 78 -1.43 -2.69 -3.06
C THR A 78 -2.27 -3.74 -2.33
N VAL A 79 -1.72 -4.33 -1.27
CA VAL A 79 -2.47 -5.22 -0.37
C VAL A 79 -3.04 -4.39 0.78
N CYS A 80 -4.32 -4.59 1.08
CA CYS A 80 -5.06 -3.94 2.14
C CYS A 80 -5.67 -4.99 3.06
N GLU A 81 -5.87 -4.63 4.33
CA GLU A 81 -6.63 -5.47 5.25
C GLU A 81 -8.09 -5.54 4.83
N ALA A 82 -8.64 -6.76 4.79
CA ALA A 82 -10.06 -7.00 4.65
C ALA A 82 -10.80 -6.52 5.91
N SER A 83 -11.87 -5.75 5.70
CA SER A 83 -12.72 -5.22 6.77
C SER A 83 -14.18 -5.34 6.35
N GLU A 84 -14.93 -6.17 7.07
CA GLU A 84 -16.38 -6.30 6.85
C GLU A 84 -17.11 -4.99 7.14
N GLU A 85 -16.64 -4.20 8.11
CA GLU A 85 -17.19 -2.88 8.44
C GLU A 85 -17.06 -1.90 7.25
N ALA A 86 -15.93 -1.98 6.52
CA ALA A 86 -15.71 -1.20 5.31
C ALA A 86 -16.34 -1.83 4.05
N GLY A 87 -17.00 -2.98 4.19
CA GLY A 87 -17.63 -3.71 3.09
C GLY A 87 -16.64 -4.40 2.14
N PHE A 88 -15.43 -4.73 2.60
CA PHE A 88 -14.41 -5.45 1.83
C PHE A 88 -14.03 -6.76 2.52
N ALA A 89 -14.42 -7.87 1.90
CA ALA A 89 -14.11 -9.22 2.37
C ALA A 89 -12.73 -9.67 1.88
N ASP A 90 -12.25 -10.77 2.46
CA ASP A 90 -11.03 -11.43 2.01
C ASP A 90 -11.14 -11.89 0.55
N GLY A 91 -10.20 -11.46 -0.28
CA GLY A 91 -10.15 -11.69 -1.72
C GLY A 91 -10.80 -10.60 -2.58
N ASP A 92 -11.50 -9.62 -1.99
CA ASP A 92 -12.11 -8.53 -2.75
C ASP A 92 -11.03 -7.68 -3.43
N VAL A 93 -11.34 -7.15 -4.62
CA VAL A 93 -10.45 -6.28 -5.39
C VAL A 93 -11.15 -4.97 -5.72
N LEU A 94 -10.50 -3.84 -5.43
CA LEU A 94 -10.97 -2.51 -5.82
C LEU A 94 -10.04 -1.91 -6.88
N ILE A 95 -10.62 -1.41 -7.97
CA ILE A 95 -9.90 -0.72 -9.04
C ILE A 95 -10.20 0.78 -8.98
N PHE A 96 -9.16 1.59 -8.88
CA PHE A 96 -9.20 3.06 -8.90
C PHE A 96 -8.56 3.58 -10.20
N PRO A 97 -9.07 4.67 -10.81
CA PRO A 97 -10.08 5.61 -10.31
C PRO A 97 -11.55 5.21 -10.48
N GLU A 98 -11.85 4.12 -11.18
CA GLU A 98 -13.21 3.75 -11.55
C GLU A 98 -14.07 3.29 -10.35
N MET A 99 -13.45 3.02 -9.19
CA MET A 99 -14.06 2.51 -7.97
C MET A 99 -14.87 1.22 -8.19
N ILE A 100 -14.37 0.36 -9.08
CA ILE A 100 -15.03 -0.91 -9.40
C ILE A 100 -14.55 -1.98 -8.44
N LYS A 101 -15.50 -2.63 -7.76
CA LYS A 101 -15.25 -3.76 -6.86
C LYS A 101 -15.49 -5.08 -7.58
N TYR A 102 -14.56 -6.01 -7.45
CA TYR A 102 -14.65 -7.40 -7.87
C TYR A 102 -14.50 -8.34 -6.67
N ARG A 103 -15.01 -9.56 -6.85
CA ARG A 103 -14.80 -10.70 -5.95
C ARG A 103 -14.46 -11.93 -6.77
#